data_AF-A0A2D6IKH7-F1
#
_entry.id   AF-A0A2D6IKH7-F1
#
_cell.length_a   1.000
_cell.length_b   1.000
_cell.length_c   1.000
_cell.angle_alpha   90.00
_cell.angle_beta   90.00
_cell.angle_gamma   90.00
#
_symmetry.space_group_name_H-M   'P 1'
#
loop_
_entity.id
_entity.type
_entity.pdbx_description
1 polymer ?
#
loop_
_entity_poly.entity_id
_entity_poly.type
_entity_poly.pdbx_seq_one_letter_code
_entity_poly.pdbx_strand_id
1 'polypeptide(L)' 'MKRKVKNKEFLDALKSHYRATRDKSLVTLKLYLDQPLAVADHEGVIESMSKLTQQLSEAEESLKTLETHFE' A
#
# COMPACT_ATOMS: atom_id res chain seq x y z
N MET A 1 -18.04 17.58 -14.46
CA MET A 1 -17.28 18.82 -14.16
C MET A 1 -16.12 18.45 -13.25
N LYS A 2 -14.90 18.28 -13.79
CA LYS A 2 -13.71 17.96 -12.98
C LYS A 2 -13.30 19.22 -12.20
N ARG A 3 -13.46 19.21 -10.87
CA ARG A 3 -12.97 20.30 -10.02
C ARG A 3 -11.44 20.27 -10.08
N LYS A 4 -10.82 21.37 -10.50
CA LYS A 4 -9.36 21.53 -10.37
C LYS A 4 -9.01 21.45 -8.88
N VAL A 5 -8.19 20.46 -8.51
CA VAL A 5 -7.62 20.35 -7.17
C VAL A 5 -6.81 21.62 -6.91
N LYS A 6 -7.22 22.39 -5.90
CA LYS A 6 -6.58 23.68 -5.59
C LYS A 6 -5.18 23.52 -4.96
N ASN A 7 -4.92 22.40 -4.28
CA ASN A 7 -3.65 22.14 -3.62
C ASN A 7 -3.07 20.81 -4.10
N LYS A 8 -2.26 20.86 -5.15
CA LYS A 8 -1.69 19.68 -5.81
C LYS A 8 -0.68 18.97 -4.89
N GLU A 9 0.01 19.71 -4.06
CA GLU A 9 1.05 19.24 -3.14
C GLU A 9 0.49 18.25 -2.12
N PHE A 10 -0.72 18.50 -1.59
CA PHE A 10 -1.38 17.56 -0.67
C PHE A 10 -1.79 16.27 -1.39
N LEU A 11 -2.28 16.37 -2.63
CA LEU A 11 -2.63 15.19 -3.42
C LEU A 11 -1.39 14.36 -3.75
N ASP A 12 -0.29 15.01 -4.13
CA ASP A 12 0.97 14.36 -4.45
C ASP A 12 1.61 13.71 -3.21
N ALA A 13 1.56 14.38 -2.06
CA ALA A 13 2.01 13.83 -0.78
C ALA A 13 1.17 12.60 -0.37
N LEU A 14 -0.15 12.67 -0.52
CA LEU A 14 -1.04 11.56 -0.19
C LEU A 14 -0.83 10.35 -1.11
N LYS A 15 -0.63 10.58 -2.41
CA LYS A 15 -0.24 9.50 -3.35
C LYS A 15 1.10 8.90 -2.99
N SER A 16 2.08 9.72 -2.61
CA SER A 16 3.41 9.25 -2.21
C SER A 16 3.32 8.34 -0.97
N HIS A 17 2.49 8.71 0.01
CA HIS A 17 2.20 7.88 1.17
C HIS A 17 1.64 6.51 0.78
N TYR A 18 0.56 6.45 -0.01
CA TYR A 18 -0.04 5.18 -0.40
C TYR A 18 0.85 4.34 -1.32
N ARG A 19 1.63 4.96 -2.22
CA ARG A 19 2.63 4.26 -3.03
C ARG A 19 3.70 3.60 -2.17
N ALA A 20 4.24 4.32 -1.19
CA ALA A 20 5.23 3.76 -0.28
C ALA A 20 4.66 2.60 0.55
N THR A 21 3.42 2.74 1.06
CA THR A 21 2.73 1.66 1.79
C THR A 21 2.52 0.43 0.91
N ARG A 22 1.99 0.60 -0.31
CA ARG A 22 1.82 -0.48 -1.30
C ARG A 22 3.12 -1.21 -1.56
N ASP A 23 4.17 -0.48 -1.92
CA ASP A 23 5.45 -1.06 -2.33
C ASP A 23 6.13 -1.80 -1.18
N LYS A 24 6.10 -1.22 0.04
CA LYS A 24 6.60 -1.87 1.24
C LYS A 24 5.86 -3.18 1.54
N SER A 25 4.52 -3.13 1.54
CA SER A 25 3.70 -4.31 1.85
C SER A 25 3.91 -5.41 0.81
N LEU A 26 3.96 -5.06 -0.48
CA LEU A 26 4.18 -6.00 -1.57
C LEU A 26 5.55 -6.66 -1.50
N VAL A 27 6.63 -5.90 -1.30
CA VAL A 27 7.99 -6.45 -1.22
C VAL A 27 8.13 -7.34 0.01
N THR A 28 7.56 -6.95 1.14
CA THR A 28 7.60 -7.76 2.36
C THR A 28 6.83 -9.07 2.20
N LEU A 29 5.63 -9.02 1.59
CA LEU A 29 4.85 -10.23 1.27
C LEU A 29 5.60 -11.17 0.33
N LYS A 30 6.23 -10.63 -0.73
CA LYS A 30 7.06 -11.42 -1.64
C LYS A 30 8.19 -12.11 -0.88
N LEU A 31 8.85 -11.39 0.03
CA LEU A 31 9.93 -11.96 0.82
C LEU A 31 9.45 -13.09 1.75
N TYR A 32 8.26 -12.96 2.35
CA TYR A 32 7.63 -14.07 3.11
C TYR A 32 7.33 -15.29 2.24
N LEU A 33 6.90 -15.09 0.98
CA LEU A 33 6.55 -16.17 0.07
C LEU A 33 7.78 -16.84 -0.57
N ASP A 34 8.81 -16.04 -0.89
CA ASP A 34 10.02 -16.50 -1.58
C ASP A 34 11.05 -17.07 -0.59
N GLN A 35 11.15 -16.50 0.61
CA GLN A 35 12.16 -16.83 1.62
C GLN A 35 11.57 -16.85 3.05
N PRO A 36 10.61 -17.75 3.34
CA PRO A 36 9.86 -17.75 4.60
C PRO A 36 10.76 -17.83 5.86
N LEU A 37 11.88 -18.58 5.80
CA LEU A 37 12.79 -18.76 6.93
C LEU A 37 13.67 -17.53 7.25
N ALA A 38 13.76 -16.55 6.35
CA ALA A 38 14.63 -15.38 6.52
C ALA A 38 13.93 -14.20 7.24
N VAL A 39 12.59 -14.22 7.32
CA VAL A 39 11.77 -13.07 7.77
C VAL A 39 10.64 -13.48 8.70
N ALA A 40 10.30 -14.77 8.76
CA ALA A 40 9.32 -15.26 9.70
C ALA A 40 9.91 -15.30 11.12
N ASP A 41 9.38 -14.44 11.99
CA ASP A 41 9.16 -14.89 13.36
C ASP A 41 8.24 -16.11 13.27
N HIS A 42 8.68 -17.23 13.85
CA HIS A 42 7.99 -18.52 13.72
C HIS A 42 6.54 -18.48 14.25
N GLU A 43 6.24 -17.53 15.14
CA GLU A 43 4.91 -17.26 15.65
C GLU A 43 4.26 -16.09 14.89
N GLY A 44 3.02 -16.28 14.42
CA GLY A 44 2.23 -15.18 13.84
C GLY A 44 2.58 -14.76 12.41
N VAL A 45 3.36 -15.55 11.66
CA VAL A 45 3.70 -15.25 10.25
C VAL A 45 2.47 -15.05 9.36
N ILE A 46 1.45 -15.90 9.52
CA ILE A 46 0.20 -15.80 8.74
C ILE A 46 -0.59 -14.54 9.11
N GLU A 47 -0.62 -14.16 10.39
CA GLU A 47 -1.27 -12.92 10.83
C GLU A 47 -0.55 -11.69 10.26
N SER A 48 0.78 -11.72 10.26
CA SER A 48 1.62 -10.68 9.66
C SER A 48 1.37 -10.55 8.16
N MET A 49 1.34 -11.67 7.43
CA MET A 49 1.00 -11.69 6.00
C MET A 49 -0.43 -11.20 5.74
N SER A 50 -1.40 -11.57 6.58
CA SER A 50 -2.78 -11.08 6.49
C SER A 50 -2.85 -9.56 6.61
N LYS A 51 -2.15 -8.99 7.60
CA LYS A 51 -2.07 -7.54 7.80
C LYS A 51 -1.40 -6.83 6.62
N LEU A 52 -0.29 -7.36 6.11
CA LEU A 52 0.38 -6.80 4.93
C LEU A 52 -0.53 -6.84 3.70
N THR A 53 -1.33 -7.90 3.55
CA THR A 53 -2.29 -8.05 2.44
C THR A 53 -3.42 -7.02 2.54
N GLN A 54 -3.95 -6.78 3.74
CA GLN A 54 -4.93 -5.72 3.99
C GLN A 54 -4.35 -4.34 3.65
N GLN A 55 -3.15 -4.03 4.15
CA GLN A 55 -2.47 -2.76 3.87
C GLN A 55 -2.19 -2.54 2.38
N LEU A 56 -1.82 -3.61 1.66
CA LEU A 56 -1.63 -3.57 0.22
C LEU A 56 -2.94 -3.21 -0.50
N SER A 57 -4.01 -3.94 -0.20
CA SER A 57 -5.34 -3.73 -0.79
C SER A 57 -5.87 -2.32 -0.53
N GLU A 58 -5.80 -1.85 0.71
CA GLU A 58 -6.24 -0.50 1.10
C GLU A 58 -5.45 0.59 0.37
N ALA A 59 -4.13 0.42 0.22
CA ALA A 59 -3.30 1.37 -0.48
C ALA A 59 -3.61 1.43 -1.99
N GLU A 60 -3.85 0.27 -2.63
CA GLU A 60 -4.23 0.20 -4.04
C GLU A 60 -5.59 0.85 -4.30
N GLU A 61 -6.60 0.54 -3.49
CA GLU A 61 -7.94 1.13 -3.63
C GLU A 61 -7.92 2.65 -3.33
N SER A 62 -7.11 3.08 -2.36
CA SER A 62 -6.92 4.50 -2.06
C SER A 62 -6.30 5.25 -3.23
N LEU A 63 -5.26 4.69 -3.87
CA LEU A 63 -4.65 5.29 -5.07
C LEU A 63 -5.67 5.41 -6.21
N LYS A 64 -6.42 4.34 -6.48
CA LYS A 64 -7.46 4.32 -7.51
C LYS A 64 -8.58 5.35 -7.24
N THR A 65 -8.98 5.49 -5.97
CA THR A 65 -9.94 6.51 -5.54
C THR A 65 -9.40 7.90 -5.82
N LEU A 66 -8.12 8.15 -5.50
CA LEU A 66 -7.48 9.44 -5.73
C LEU A 66 -7.40 9.79 -7.23
N GLU A 67 -7.05 8.82 -8.07
CA GLU A 67 -7.01 8.96 -9.53
C GLU A 67 -8.41 9.19 -10.12
N THR A 68 -9.42 8.46 -9.65
CA THR A 68 -10.80 8.54 -10.18
C THR A 68 -11.47 9.88 -9.89
N HIS A 69 -11.24 10.44 -8.69
CA HIS A 69 -12.00 11.60 -8.22
C HIS A 69 -11.23 12.92 -8.27
N PHE A 70 -9.90 12.89 -8.30
CA PHE A 70 -9.08 14.09 -8.14
C PHE A 70 -8.05 14.30 -9.27
N GLU A 71 -8.01 13.44 -10.28
CA GLU A 71 -7.30 13.65 -11.57
C GLU A 71 -8.28 13.75 -12.75
#